data_AF-A0A6P8K716-F1
#
_entry.id   AF-A0A6P8K716-F1
#
_cell.length_a   1.000
_cell.length_b   1.000
_cell.length_c   1.000
_cell.angle_alpha   90.00
_cell.angle_beta   90.00
_cell.angle_gamma   90.00
#
_symmetry.space_group_name_H-M   'P 1'
#
loop_
_entity.id
_entity.type
_entity.pdbx_description
1 polymer ?
#
loop_
_entity_poly.entity_id
_entity_poly.type
_entity_poly.pdbx_seq_one_letter_code
_entity_poly.pdbx_strand_id
1 'polypeptide(L)'
;MAATVEGVPYEEIQTKELIGTGFYGSVYKAIWRNREIALKRIREGCEDKKIEREIYQLTKASHVNIVQLYGTSRHEGCALLLMELVDGGSLSSFLHAESKPSYSHAHAFNWAHQIAQGIAYLHGMQPKAVIHRDIKPLNTLLCEKGLKLKICDFGTVVDLSQSISCNAGTCRYKAPEAKDRI
;
A
#
# COMPACT_ATOMS: atom_id res chain seq x y z
N MET A 1 -22.52 -5.55 -7.40
CA MET A 1 -21.77 -6.81 -7.21
C MET A 1 -20.41 -6.45 -6.67
N ALA A 2 -20.03 -6.92 -5.47
CA ALA A 2 -18.71 -6.65 -4.93
C ALA A 2 -17.68 -7.38 -5.82
N ALA A 3 -16.66 -6.67 -6.28
CA ALA A 3 -15.53 -7.30 -6.97
C ALA A 3 -14.94 -8.34 -5.99
N THR A 4 -15.08 -9.62 -6.31
CA THR A 4 -14.39 -10.70 -5.62
C THR A 4 -12.96 -10.69 -6.11
N VAL A 5 -12.00 -10.47 -5.22
CA VAL A 5 -10.57 -10.58 -5.56
C VAL A 5 -10.27 -12.03 -5.92
N GLU A 6 -9.40 -12.25 -6.91
CA GLU A 6 -9.06 -13.61 -7.35
C GLU A 6 -8.33 -14.35 -6.23
N GLY A 7 -8.84 -15.54 -5.86
CA GLY A 7 -8.14 -16.49 -5.02
C GLY A 7 -7.16 -17.28 -5.88
N VAL A 8 -5.86 -17.09 -5.65
CA VAL A 8 -4.79 -17.68 -6.46
C VAL A 8 -4.13 -18.83 -5.67
N PRO A 9 -4.06 -20.06 -6.22
CA PRO A 9 -3.27 -21.15 -5.63
C PRO A 9 -1.81 -20.73 -5.47
N TYR A 10 -1.20 -21.03 -4.32
CA TYR A 10 0.17 -20.61 -4.06
C TYR A 10 1.16 -21.23 -5.04
N GLU A 11 0.84 -22.41 -5.57
CA GLU A 11 1.62 -23.15 -6.56
C GLU A 11 1.75 -22.42 -7.90
N GLU A 12 0.83 -21.50 -8.21
CA GLU A 12 0.92 -20.63 -9.40
C GLU A 12 1.89 -19.44 -9.20
N ILE A 13 2.41 -19.25 -7.99
CA ILE A 13 3.23 -18.10 -7.60
C ILE A 13 4.68 -18.53 -7.43
N GLN A 14 5.53 -18.04 -8.32
CA GLN A 14 6.98 -18.23 -8.19
C GLN A 14 7.60 -17.08 -7.41
N THR A 15 7.72 -17.24 -6.09
CA THR A 15 8.41 -16.29 -5.21
C THR A 15 9.89 -16.16 -5.58
N LYS A 16 10.41 -14.94 -5.60
CA LYS A 16 11.81 -14.59 -5.90
C LYS A 16 12.45 -13.92 -4.67
N GLU A 17 13.11 -12.78 -4.85
CA GLU A 17 13.82 -12.07 -3.78
C GLU A 17 12.90 -11.29 -2.84
N LEU A 18 13.37 -11.10 -1.60
CA LEU A 18 12.76 -10.20 -0.63
C LEU A 18 13.09 -8.74 -1.02
N ILE A 19 12.06 -7.91 -1.19
CA ILE A 19 12.21 -6.50 -1.61
C ILE A 19 11.83 -5.50 -0.52
N GLY A 20 11.22 -5.95 0.58
CA GLY A 20 10.91 -5.08 1.71
C GLY A 20 10.46 -5.85 2.95
N THR A 21 10.74 -5.29 4.11
CA THR A 21 10.25 -5.78 5.41
C THR A 21 9.67 -4.62 6.19
N GLY A 22 8.60 -4.89 6.94
CA GLY A 22 7.93 -3.87 7.72
C GLY A 22 7.09 -4.46 8.84
N PHE A 23 6.39 -3.58 9.53
CA PHE A 23 5.55 -3.96 10.68
C PHE A 23 4.44 -4.96 10.29
N TYR A 24 3.88 -4.82 9.09
CA TYR A 24 2.78 -5.66 8.58
C TYR A 24 3.24 -6.97 7.93
N GLY A 25 4.56 -7.21 7.83
CA GLY A 25 5.13 -8.42 7.25
C GLY A 25 6.22 -8.14 6.23
N SER A 26 6.34 -9.03 5.25
CA SER A 26 7.42 -9.03 4.26
C SER A 26 6.87 -8.94 2.85
N VAL A 27 7.57 -8.24 1.96
CA VAL A 27 7.21 -8.10 0.55
C VAL A 27 8.30 -8.74 -0.29
N TYR A 28 7.90 -9.66 -1.17
CA TYR A 28 8.78 -10.35 -2.10
C TYR A 28 8.47 -9.91 -3.53
N LYS A 29 9.48 -9.87 -4.39
CA LYS A 29 9.25 -9.95 -5.83
C LYS A 29 8.80 -11.38 -6.15
N ALA A 30 7.83 -11.54 -7.03
CA ALA A 30 7.37 -12.85 -7.48
C ALA A 30 6.89 -12.80 -8.94
N ILE A 31 6.70 -13.97 -9.54
CA ILE A 31 6.11 -14.13 -10.87
C ILE A 31 4.79 -14.89 -10.72
N TRP A 32 3.72 -14.36 -11.31
CA TRP A 32 2.41 -15.01 -11.41
C TRP A 32 1.89 -14.87 -12.85
N ARG A 33 1.59 -16.00 -13.53
CA ARG A 33 1.12 -16.02 -14.93
C ARG A 33 1.94 -15.14 -15.88
N ASN A 34 3.27 -15.29 -15.84
CA ASN A 34 4.25 -14.50 -16.61
C ASN A 34 4.25 -12.99 -16.32
N ARG A 35 3.65 -12.54 -15.22
CA ARG A 35 3.69 -11.15 -14.75
C ARG A 35 4.54 -11.05 -13.48
N GLU A 36 5.42 -10.05 -13.44
CA GLU A 36 6.10 -9.68 -12.20
C GLU A 36 5.14 -8.96 -11.23
N ILE A 37 5.15 -9.38 -9.97
CA ILE A 37 4.26 -8.87 -8.92
C ILE A 37 5.03 -8.60 -7.63
N ALA A 38 4.45 -7.76 -6.78
CA ALA A 38 4.85 -7.65 -5.38
C ALA A 38 3.96 -8.56 -4.53
N LEU A 39 4.54 -9.56 -3.90
CA LEU A 39 3.86 -10.52 -3.02
C LEU A 39 4.06 -10.10 -1.56
N LYS A 40 3.03 -9.48 -0.96
CA LYS A 40 3.05 -9.09 0.46
C LYS A 40 2.57 -10.28 1.30
N ARG A 41 3.49 -10.88 2.06
CA ARG A 41 3.19 -11.87 3.11
C ARG A 41 2.85 -11.14 4.40
N ILE A 42 1.61 -11.28 4.85
CA ILE A 42 1.16 -10.76 6.14
C ILE A 42 1.70 -11.64 7.26
N ARG A 43 2.16 -11.02 8.35
CA ARG A 43 2.70 -11.74 9.52
C ARG A 43 1.63 -12.63 10.17
N GLU A 44 2.04 -13.81 10.61
CA GLU A 44 1.20 -14.72 11.39
C GLU A 44 0.76 -14.07 12.71
N GLY A 45 -0.50 -14.29 13.11
CA GLY A 45 -1.09 -13.68 14.31
C GLY A 45 -1.66 -12.27 14.12
N CYS A 46 -1.62 -11.71 12.91
CA CYS A 46 -2.46 -10.56 12.60
C CYS A 46 -3.95 -10.97 12.62
N GLU A 47 -4.80 -10.14 13.24
CA GLU A 47 -6.25 -10.37 13.27
C GLU A 47 -6.80 -10.51 11.85
N ASP A 48 -7.42 -11.66 11.52
CA ASP A 48 -8.01 -11.93 10.19
C ASP A 48 -8.92 -10.78 9.72
N LYS A 49 -9.65 -10.14 10.64
CA LYS A 49 -10.50 -8.99 10.36
C LYS A 49 -9.76 -7.78 9.80
N LYS A 50 -8.49 -7.55 10.17
CA LYS A 50 -7.68 -6.46 9.61
C LYS A 50 -7.23 -6.79 8.19
N ILE A 51 -6.89 -8.05 7.95
CA ILE A 51 -6.46 -8.57 6.64
C ILE A 51 -7.63 -8.49 5.65
N GLU A 52 -8.81 -8.97 6.04
CA GLU A 52 -10.03 -8.90 5.21
C GLU A 52 -10.39 -7.46 4.85
N ARG A 53 -10.20 -6.51 5.78
CA ARG A 53 -10.41 -5.08 5.49
C ARG A 53 -9.41 -4.55 4.48
N GLU A 54 -8.13 -4.85 4.64
CA GLU A 54 -7.09 -4.43 3.68
C GLU A 54 -7.42 -4.96 2.28
N ILE A 55 -7.76 -6.24 2.16
CA ILE A 55 -8.19 -6.88 0.91
C ILE A 55 -9.42 -6.18 0.35
N TYR A 56 -10.46 -5.96 1.16
CA TYR A 56 -11.71 -5.36 0.72
C TYR A 56 -11.52 -3.96 0.14
N GLN A 57 -10.71 -3.12 0.80
CA GLN A 57 -10.50 -1.73 0.35
C GLN A 57 -9.63 -1.68 -0.89
N LEU A 58 -8.56 -2.48 -0.94
CA LEU A 58 -7.68 -2.57 -2.10
C LEU A 58 -8.39 -3.12 -3.34
N THR A 59 -9.29 -4.08 -3.16
CA THR A 59 -10.05 -4.68 -4.28
C THR A 59 -10.97 -3.66 -4.96
N LYS A 60 -11.45 -2.67 -4.20
CA LYS A 60 -12.32 -1.60 -4.73
C LYS A 60 -11.55 -0.41 -5.30
N ALA A 61 -10.28 -0.25 -4.90
CA ALA A 61 -9.48 0.87 -5.36
C ALA A 61 -8.91 0.58 -6.75
N SER A 62 -9.20 1.47 -7.69
CA SER A 62 -8.61 1.46 -9.04
C SER A 62 -8.31 2.90 -9.44
N HIS A 63 -7.06 3.29 -9.27
CA HIS A 63 -6.59 4.65 -9.54
C HIS A 63 -5.11 4.64 -9.92
N VAL A 64 -4.70 5.53 -10.82
CA VAL A 64 -3.33 5.57 -11.34
C VAL A 64 -2.28 5.80 -10.23
N ASN A 65 -2.63 6.55 -9.18
CA ASN A 65 -1.76 6.82 -8.02
C ASN A 65 -1.97 5.87 -6.84
N ILE A 66 -2.57 4.70 -7.05
CA ILE A 66 -2.75 3.66 -6.03
C ILE A 66 -2.23 2.35 -6.60
N VAL A 67 -1.50 1.58 -5.79
CA VAL A 67 -1.04 0.23 -6.16
C VAL A 67 -2.24 -0.70 -6.34
N GLN A 68 -2.30 -1.39 -7.47
CA GLN A 68 -3.39 -2.33 -7.75
C GLN A 68 -3.20 -3.65 -7.00
N LEU A 69 -4.28 -4.18 -6.42
CA LEU A 69 -4.35 -5.57 -5.94
C LEU A 69 -4.85 -6.45 -7.10
N TYR A 70 -4.10 -7.50 -7.42
CA TYR A 70 -4.46 -8.47 -8.45
C TYR A 70 -5.20 -9.68 -7.87
N GLY A 71 -4.80 -10.14 -6.68
CA GLY A 71 -5.34 -11.36 -6.10
C GLY A 71 -4.85 -11.58 -4.68
N THR A 72 -5.34 -12.65 -4.07
CA THR A 72 -4.92 -13.10 -2.74
C THR A 72 -4.60 -14.59 -2.77
N SER A 73 -3.67 -15.00 -1.92
CA SER A 73 -3.32 -16.40 -1.72
C SER A 73 -3.13 -16.69 -0.24
N ARG A 74 -3.00 -17.96 0.12
CA ARG A 74 -2.67 -18.40 1.48
C ARG A 74 -1.60 -19.48 1.40
N HIS A 75 -0.59 -19.37 2.26
CA HIS A 75 0.49 -20.35 2.37
C HIS A 75 0.99 -20.39 3.81
N GLU A 76 1.17 -21.60 4.38
CA GLU A 76 1.65 -21.79 5.76
C GLU A 76 0.89 -20.92 6.79
N GLY A 77 -0.44 -20.91 6.72
CA GLY A 77 -1.29 -20.11 7.62
C GLY A 77 -1.22 -18.58 7.41
N CYS A 78 -0.34 -18.10 6.54
CA CYS A 78 -0.17 -16.68 6.25
C CYS A 78 -1.02 -16.24 5.05
N ALA A 79 -1.63 -15.05 5.14
CA ALA A 79 -2.28 -14.40 4.01
C ALA A 79 -1.24 -13.73 3.11
N LEU A 80 -1.44 -13.84 1.80
CA LEU A 80 -0.59 -13.28 0.77
C LEU A 80 -1.41 -12.35 -0.13
N LEU A 81 -0.90 -11.14 -0.38
CA LEU A 81 -1.49 -10.19 -1.32
C LEU A 81 -0.62 -10.11 -2.57
N LEU A 82 -1.21 -10.36 -3.74
CA LEU A 82 -0.55 -10.23 -5.04
C LEU A 82 -0.84 -8.83 -5.57
N MET A 83 0.18 -7.97 -5.59
CA MET A 83 0.01 -6.56 -5.93
C MET A 83 0.84 -6.18 -7.16
N GLU A 84 0.51 -5.03 -7.74
CA GLU A 84 1.35 -4.34 -8.70
C GLU A 84 2.77 -4.14 -8.14
N LEU A 85 3.77 -4.60 -8.89
CA LEU A 85 5.17 -4.30 -8.62
C LEU A 85 5.50 -2.90 -9.16
N VAL A 86 6.15 -2.08 -8.34
CA VAL A 86 6.54 -0.70 -8.70
C VAL A 86 8.06 -0.57 -8.56
N ASP A 87 8.74 -0.43 -9.69
CA ASP A 87 10.19 -0.68 -9.78
C ASP A 87 11.08 0.45 -9.25
N GLY A 88 10.56 1.66 -9.02
CA GLY A 88 11.37 2.80 -8.58
C GLY A 88 11.56 2.91 -7.07
N GLY A 89 11.07 1.94 -6.30
CA GLY A 89 11.18 1.91 -4.84
C GLY A 89 10.39 3.03 -4.16
N SER A 90 10.59 3.19 -2.85
CA SER A 90 9.87 4.21 -2.07
C SER A 90 10.47 5.61 -2.26
N LEU A 91 9.65 6.65 -2.16
CA LEU A 91 10.08 8.04 -2.09
C LEU A 91 11.05 8.25 -0.92
N SER A 92 10.87 7.52 0.20
CA SER A 92 11.83 7.55 1.31
C SER A 92 13.22 7.09 0.88
N SER A 93 13.31 5.97 0.17
CA SER A 93 14.57 5.42 -0.36
C SER A 93 15.20 6.39 -1.36
N PHE A 94 14.41 7.03 -2.21
CA PHE A 94 14.87 8.03 -3.15
C PHE A 94 15.46 9.27 -2.45
N LEU A 95 14.74 9.83 -1.46
CA LEU A 95 15.15 11.05 -0.77
C LEU A 95 16.35 10.87 0.17
N HIS A 96 16.56 9.65 0.69
CA HIS A 96 17.61 9.33 1.66
C HIS A 96 18.70 8.42 1.08
N ALA A 97 18.76 8.25 -0.24
CA ALA A 97 19.85 7.54 -0.89
C ALA A 97 21.20 8.20 -0.58
N GLU A 98 22.25 7.38 -0.41
CA GLU A 98 23.62 7.87 -0.16
C GLU A 98 24.07 8.84 -1.25
N SER A 99 23.84 8.46 -2.51
CA SER A 99 23.91 9.38 -3.64
C SER A 99 22.56 10.07 -3.79
N LYS A 100 22.47 11.31 -3.32
CA LYS A 100 21.23 12.09 -3.38
C LYS A 100 20.84 12.33 -4.84
N PRO A 101 19.73 11.75 -5.32
CA PRO A 101 19.26 12.02 -6.67
C PRO A 101 18.87 13.50 -6.77
N SER A 102 19.19 14.11 -7.91
CA SER A 102 18.75 15.48 -8.19
C SER A 102 17.25 15.49 -8.43
N TYR A 103 16.54 16.37 -7.73
CA TYR A 103 15.14 16.67 -7.99
C TYR A 103 14.92 18.18 -7.83
N SER A 104 13.92 18.68 -8.52
CA SER A 104 13.54 20.10 -8.48
C SER A 104 12.26 20.30 -7.66
N HIS A 105 11.94 21.54 -7.33
CA HIS A 105 10.64 21.88 -6.75
C HIS A 105 9.47 21.37 -7.59
N ALA A 106 9.61 21.36 -8.93
CA ALA A 106 8.58 20.83 -9.82
C ALA A 106 8.33 19.33 -9.58
N HIS A 107 9.37 18.53 -9.31
CA HIS A 107 9.20 17.13 -8.93
C HIS A 107 8.46 16.99 -7.60
N ALA A 108 8.83 17.78 -6.60
CA ALA A 108 8.16 17.76 -5.30
C ALA A 108 6.67 18.13 -5.40
N PHE A 109 6.34 19.18 -6.16
CA PHE A 109 4.95 19.56 -6.44
C PHE A 109 4.19 18.46 -7.17
N ASN A 110 4.81 17.84 -8.17
CA ASN A 110 4.22 16.72 -8.91
C ASN A 110 3.93 15.52 -8.01
N TRP A 111 4.85 15.14 -7.11
CA TRP A 111 4.62 14.04 -6.16
C TRP A 111 3.50 14.38 -5.17
N ALA A 112 3.51 15.59 -4.60
CA ALA A 112 2.47 16.04 -3.68
C ALA A 112 1.08 16.05 -4.36
N HIS A 113 1.01 16.52 -5.60
CA HIS A 113 -0.21 16.52 -6.40
C HIS A 113 -0.74 15.09 -6.62
N GLN A 114 0.13 14.16 -7.01
CA GLN A 114 -0.25 12.76 -7.22
C GLN A 114 -0.70 12.05 -5.92
N ILE A 115 -0.06 12.35 -4.80
CA ILE A 115 -0.52 11.90 -3.47
C ILE A 115 -1.93 12.45 -3.20
N ALA A 116 -2.14 13.75 -3.41
CA ALA A 116 -3.43 14.39 -3.19
C ALA A 116 -4.52 13.79 -4.10
N GLN A 117 -4.23 13.49 -5.37
CA GLN A 117 -5.16 12.84 -6.29
C GLN A 117 -5.54 11.42 -5.81
N GLY A 118 -4.56 10.61 -5.41
CA GLY A 118 -4.82 9.27 -4.87
C GLY A 118 -5.64 9.32 -3.57
N ILE A 119 -5.36 10.27 -2.69
CA ILE A 119 -6.14 10.47 -1.47
C ILE A 119 -7.56 10.98 -1.76
N ALA A 120 -7.71 11.94 -2.67
CA ALA A 120 -9.02 12.44 -3.08
C ALA A 120 -9.89 11.31 -3.65
N TYR A 121 -9.29 10.43 -4.45
CA TYR A 121 -9.95 9.23 -4.94
C TYR A 121 -10.45 8.33 -3.79
N LEU A 122 -9.57 7.98 -2.84
CA LEU A 122 -9.94 7.13 -1.69
C LEU A 122 -11.05 7.75 -0.83
N HIS A 123 -10.95 9.06 -0.58
CA HIS A 123 -11.95 9.80 0.19
C HIS A 123 -13.29 9.93 -0.56
N GLY A 124 -13.26 9.92 -1.89
CA GLY A 124 -14.45 9.96 -2.73
C GLY A 124 -15.15 8.61 -2.93
N MET A 125 -14.54 7.49 -2.52
CA MET A 125 -15.11 6.15 -2.70
C MET A 125 -16.47 6.00 -2.03
N GLN A 126 -17.36 5.23 -2.67
CA GLN A 126 -18.72 4.93 -2.22
C GLN A 126 -18.88 3.42 -1.99
N PRO A 127 -19.76 2.98 -1.06
CA PRO A 127 -20.68 3.79 -0.23
C PRO A 127 -20.00 4.46 0.98
N LYS A 128 -18.69 4.24 1.18
CA LYS A 128 -17.94 4.80 2.30
C LYS A 128 -16.57 5.25 1.85
N ALA A 129 -16.18 6.44 2.32
CA ALA A 129 -14.84 6.97 2.18
C ALA A 129 -13.82 6.07 2.87
N VAL A 130 -12.67 5.91 2.22
CA VAL A 130 -11.56 5.08 2.68
C VAL A 130 -10.46 5.98 3.20
N ILE A 131 -10.09 5.86 4.48
CA ILE A 131 -9.02 6.69 5.08
C ILE A 131 -7.74 5.86 5.19
N HIS A 132 -6.67 6.30 4.53
CA HIS A 132 -5.40 5.57 4.52
C HIS A 132 -4.69 5.52 5.88
N ARG A 133 -4.69 6.62 6.64
CA ARG A 133 -4.10 6.78 7.99
C ARG A 133 -2.57 6.59 8.16
N ASP A 134 -1.80 6.33 7.11
CA ASP A 134 -0.33 6.18 7.20
C ASP A 134 0.39 6.69 5.95
N ILE A 135 -0.02 7.87 5.45
CA ILE A 135 0.67 8.54 4.35
C ILE A 135 2.00 9.10 4.84
N LYS A 136 3.07 8.62 4.21
CA LYS A 136 4.46 8.99 4.48
C LYS A 136 5.33 8.58 3.28
N PRO A 137 6.54 9.15 3.12
CA PRO A 137 7.42 8.81 1.99
C PRO A 137 7.72 7.31 1.82
N LEU A 138 7.67 6.53 2.90
CA LEU A 138 7.88 5.07 2.85
C LEU A 138 6.72 4.32 2.17
N ASN A 139 5.50 4.85 2.25
CA ASN A 139 4.27 4.26 1.71
C ASN A 139 3.85 4.91 0.37
N THR A 140 4.81 5.55 -0.30
CA THR A 140 4.65 6.14 -1.63
C THR A 140 5.79 5.65 -2.50
N LEU A 141 5.46 4.97 -3.59
CA LEU A 141 6.40 4.35 -4.51
C LEU A 141 6.54 5.22 -5.77
N LEU A 142 7.77 5.35 -6.26
CA LEU A 142 8.08 6.06 -7.50
C LEU A 142 8.14 5.08 -8.67
N CYS A 143 7.74 5.53 -9.85
CA CYS A 143 7.96 4.82 -11.11
C CYS A 143 8.19 5.82 -12.25
N GLU A 144 8.44 5.29 -13.47
CA GLU A 144 8.69 6.09 -14.66
C GLU A 144 9.77 7.17 -14.42
N LYS A 145 10.95 6.73 -13.94
CA LYS A 145 12.10 7.59 -13.64
C LYS A 145 11.77 8.71 -12.62
N GLY A 146 10.86 8.45 -11.69
CA GLY A 146 10.47 9.40 -10.65
C GLY A 146 9.40 10.40 -11.07
N LEU A 147 8.79 10.25 -12.25
CA LEU A 147 7.73 11.14 -12.72
C LEU A 147 6.35 10.71 -12.21
N LYS A 148 6.14 9.43 -11.94
CA LYS A 148 4.89 8.90 -11.39
C LYS A 148 5.05 8.40 -9.97
N LEU A 149 3.97 8.52 -9.20
CA LEU A 149 3.88 8.10 -7.81
C LEU A 149 2.64 7.25 -7.58
N LYS A 150 2.80 6.17 -6.82
CA LYS A 150 1.72 5.29 -6.36
C LYS A 150 1.74 5.15 -4.86
N ILE A 151 0.57 5.26 -4.22
CA ILE A 151 0.39 5.02 -2.79
C ILE A 151 0.26 3.52 -2.55
N CYS A 152 0.95 3.01 -1.53
CA CYS A 152 0.92 1.61 -1.11
C CYS A 152 0.69 1.48 0.41
N ASP A 153 0.58 0.23 0.87
CA ASP A 153 0.45 -0.16 2.28
C ASP A 153 -0.83 0.31 3.00
N PHE A 154 -1.90 -0.45 2.79
CA PHE A 154 -3.24 -0.19 3.30
C PHE A 154 -3.51 -0.84 4.68
N GLY A 155 -2.46 -1.32 5.35
CA GLY A 155 -2.55 -2.05 6.62
C GLY A 155 -3.11 -1.27 7.81
N THR A 156 -3.34 0.04 7.66
CA THR A 156 -4.01 0.89 8.66
C THR A 156 -5.34 1.45 8.20
N VAL A 157 -5.92 1.01 7.10
CA VAL A 157 -7.12 1.66 6.55
C VAL A 157 -8.38 1.38 7.37
N VAL A 158 -9.26 2.38 7.48
CA VAL A 158 -10.61 2.26 8.07
C VAL A 158 -11.66 2.98 7.23
N ASP A 159 -12.89 2.48 7.32
CA ASP A 159 -14.08 3.25 6.96
C ASP A 159 -14.23 4.44 7.91
N LEU A 160 -14.62 5.61 7.40
CA LEU A 160 -14.91 6.81 8.22
C LEU A 160 -15.95 6.56 9.33
N SER A 161 -16.82 5.56 9.19
CA SER A 161 -17.87 5.21 10.16
C SER A 161 -17.39 4.39 11.37
N GLN A 162 -16.14 3.92 11.40
CA GLN A 162 -15.62 3.12 12.51
C GLN A 162 -14.81 3.99 13.47
N SER A 163 -14.94 3.73 14.78
CA SER A 163 -14.19 4.43 15.83
C SER A 163 -12.69 4.46 15.48
N ILE A 164 -12.13 5.66 15.36
CA ILE A 164 -10.72 5.91 15.10
C ILE A 164 -9.93 5.28 16.24
N SER A 165 -9.37 4.08 16.05
CA SER A 165 -8.43 3.51 17.01
C SER A 165 -7.15 4.34 16.97
N CYS A 166 -6.78 4.89 18.13
CA CYS A 166 -5.73 5.89 18.34
C CYS A 166 -4.29 5.41 18.04
N ASN A 167 -4.08 4.09 17.89
CA ASN A 167 -2.75 3.50 17.74
C ASN A 167 -2.29 3.24 16.29
N ALA A 168 -3.07 3.61 15.27
CA ALA A 168 -2.67 3.40 13.87
C ALA A 168 -1.86 4.59 13.29
N GLY A 169 -0.83 4.31 12.48
CA GLY A 169 -0.03 5.30 11.76
C GLY A 169 1.28 5.71 12.44
N THR A 170 2.21 6.24 11.67
CA THR A 170 3.55 6.63 12.16
C THR A 170 3.51 7.97 12.91
N CYS A 171 3.90 8.01 14.20
CA CYS A 171 3.69 9.16 15.10
C CYS A 171 4.13 10.54 14.57
N ARG A 172 5.21 10.61 13.79
CA ARG A 172 5.71 11.86 13.20
C ARG A 172 4.78 12.44 12.12
N TYR A 173 3.98 11.59 11.48
CA TYR A 173 3.10 11.96 10.36
C TYR A 173 1.63 12.04 10.79
N LYS A 174 1.31 11.78 12.06
CA LYS A 174 -0.04 11.91 12.60
C LYS A 174 -0.43 13.38 12.76
N ALA A 175 -1.64 13.70 12.31
CA ALA A 175 -2.29 14.97 12.59
C ALA A 175 -2.53 15.14 14.11
N PRO A 176 -2.51 16.36 14.65
CA PRO A 176 -2.63 16.62 16.09
C PRO A 176 -3.93 16.07 16.70
N GLU A 177 -5.06 16.23 16.02
CA GLU A 177 -6.37 15.71 16.47
C GLU A 177 -6.43 14.18 16.55
N ALA A 178 -5.55 13.48 15.82
CA ALA A 178 -5.42 12.04 15.90
C ALA A 178 -4.54 11.58 17.09
N LYS A 179 -3.77 12.51 17.69
CA LYS A 179 -2.98 12.29 18.91
C LYS A 179 -3.75 12.65 20.17
N ASP A 180 -4.67 13.61 20.11
CA ASP A 180 -5.37 14.14 21.29
C ASP A 180 -6.56 13.29 21.77
N ARG A 181 -6.83 12.14 21.13
CA ARG A 181 -7.84 11.15 21.57
C ARG A 181 -7.25 10.02 22.43
N ILE A 182 -6.16 10.31 23.16
CA ILE A 182 -5.54 9.40 24.15
C ILE A 182 -6.37 9.38 25.43
#